data_AF-A0A8H8M461-F1
#
_entry.id   AF-A0A8H8M461-F1
#
_cell.length_a   1.000
_cell.length_b   1.000
_cell.length_c   1.000
_cell.angle_alpha   90.00
_cell.angle_beta   90.00
_cell.angle_gamma   90.00
#
_symmetry.space_group_name_H-M   'P 1'
#
loop_
_entity.id
_entity.type
_entity.pdbx_description
1 polymer ?
#
loop_
_entity_poly.entity_id
_entity_poly.type
_entity_poly.pdbx_seq_one_letter_code
_entity_poly.pdbx_strand_id
1 'polypeptide(L)'
;MAGHVPQQQEANFYYFGLISNPILVARAGTSPYQKLTVPFKDRPAKELRTVGAHPICKVWDNSLAPGLIEILRAFEMDLTSSDCLRIGYVGELYAPVVVWIDVVPGSLNGKPAAEVVSRSLRLVHKHNLMDVDVEIRETSVSDSAGFRLSHPDAIEGTLGYPSELLTTTLGYPISALDTPTVEGTGGLFVTESGGSRKFLVTARHVVLPPAHYRNEHYVLEDESQHRKVAFFGHAALSKYLGSNELLIEDQQQGVLIYEANLRKIEGEEGPEADERRQWSQAGIIVNTQVIRKLKELNQSVQDHPNLDDRVHGHVYLAPPINFDVQPGGYTEDWALIEIDPSKLNAANFIGNVIYLGTRMPLEGFEYPKDGLLMLRGIIPEEE
;
A
#
# COMPACT_ATOMS: atom_id res chain seq x y z
N MET A 1 20.22 -25.17 -19.66
CA MET A 1 20.95 -23.91 -19.44
C MET A 1 21.00 -23.63 -17.95
N ALA A 2 22.06 -22.99 -17.45
CA ALA A 2 22.13 -22.57 -16.06
C ALA A 2 21.43 -21.21 -15.89
N GLY A 3 20.82 -21.01 -14.74
CA GLY A 3 20.32 -19.72 -14.31
C GLY A 3 21.44 -18.70 -14.14
N HIS A 4 21.12 -17.43 -14.37
CA HIS A 4 22.06 -16.34 -14.17
C HIS A 4 21.37 -15.13 -13.52
N VAL A 5 22.20 -14.31 -12.88
CA VAL A 5 21.81 -13.01 -12.33
C VAL A 5 21.99 -11.97 -13.43
N PRO A 6 20.97 -11.14 -13.73
CA PRO A 6 21.06 -10.10 -14.74
C PRO A 6 22.04 -8.99 -14.33
N GLN A 7 22.56 -8.26 -15.31
CA GLN A 7 23.25 -6.99 -15.03
C GLN A 7 22.23 -5.93 -14.59
N GLN A 8 22.66 -4.88 -13.88
CA GLN A 8 21.77 -3.84 -13.35
C GLN A 8 20.79 -3.27 -14.37
N GLN A 9 21.24 -3.03 -15.61
CA GLN A 9 20.38 -2.50 -16.67
C GLN A 9 19.31 -3.52 -17.10
N GLU A 10 19.65 -4.80 -17.18
CA GLU A 10 18.67 -5.85 -17.46
C GLU A 10 17.69 -5.98 -16.28
N ALA A 11 18.20 -6.04 -15.04
CA ALA A 11 17.37 -6.13 -13.83
C ALA A 11 16.26 -5.07 -13.80
N ASN A 12 16.60 -3.82 -14.12
CA ASN A 12 15.70 -2.67 -14.02
C ASN A 12 14.76 -2.48 -15.22
N PHE A 13 15.08 -3.05 -16.39
CA PHE A 13 14.37 -2.77 -17.64
C PHE A 13 13.86 -4.01 -18.36
N TYR A 14 14.12 -5.22 -17.84
CA TYR A 14 13.67 -6.46 -18.46
C TYR A 14 12.14 -6.53 -18.60
N TYR A 15 11.40 -5.99 -17.63
CA TYR A 15 9.93 -5.98 -17.59
C TYR A 15 9.29 -4.68 -18.05
N PHE A 16 10.04 -3.83 -18.77
CA PHE A 16 9.54 -2.58 -19.28
C PHE A 16 8.21 -2.76 -20.04
N GLY A 17 7.18 -1.99 -19.69
CA GLY A 17 5.84 -2.06 -20.28
C GLY A 17 4.79 -2.73 -19.39
N LEU A 18 5.20 -3.49 -18.37
CA LEU A 18 4.29 -4.04 -17.37
C LEU A 18 3.93 -2.98 -16.32
N ILE A 19 2.69 -3.05 -15.80
CA ILE A 19 2.11 -2.05 -14.88
C ILE A 19 3.03 -1.77 -13.67
N SER A 20 3.54 -2.82 -13.02
CA SER A 20 4.41 -2.68 -11.84
C SER A 20 5.89 -2.52 -12.16
N ASN A 21 6.29 -2.66 -13.43
CA ASN A 21 7.68 -2.67 -13.90
C ASN A 21 8.66 -3.33 -12.90
N PRO A 22 8.45 -4.61 -12.54
CA PRO A 22 9.15 -5.24 -11.43
C PRO A 22 10.65 -5.41 -11.70
N ILE A 23 11.44 -5.61 -10.65
CA ILE A 23 12.89 -5.85 -10.77
C ILE A 23 13.11 -7.34 -11.04
N LEU A 24 13.85 -7.64 -12.12
CA LEU A 24 14.28 -9.01 -12.40
C LEU A 24 15.46 -9.39 -11.49
N VAL A 25 15.31 -10.49 -10.75
CA VAL A 25 16.30 -11.01 -9.79
C VAL A 25 17.19 -12.07 -10.41
N ALA A 26 16.61 -13.02 -11.15
CA ALA A 26 17.32 -14.06 -11.87
C ALA A 26 16.44 -14.67 -12.95
N ARG A 27 17.06 -15.21 -14.01
CA ARG A 27 16.32 -15.94 -15.04
C ARG A 27 17.11 -17.11 -15.61
N ALA A 28 16.38 -18.11 -16.07
CA ALA A 28 16.90 -19.28 -16.78
C ALA A 28 15.97 -19.61 -17.93
N GLY A 29 16.47 -19.56 -19.16
CA GLY A 29 15.62 -19.69 -20.33
C GLY A 29 16.37 -19.44 -21.64
N THR A 30 15.65 -19.59 -22.75
CA THR A 30 16.21 -19.41 -24.10
C THR A 30 16.11 -17.97 -24.60
N SER A 31 15.23 -17.16 -24.01
CA SER A 31 14.97 -15.80 -24.46
C SER A 31 16.18 -14.88 -24.20
N PRO A 32 16.83 -14.27 -25.20
CA PRO A 32 17.92 -13.33 -24.96
C PRO A 32 17.39 -11.99 -24.45
N TYR A 33 18.13 -11.34 -23.55
CA TYR A 33 17.85 -9.93 -23.23
C TYR A 33 18.45 -9.04 -24.32
N GLN A 34 17.61 -8.19 -24.91
CA GLN A 34 18.05 -7.21 -25.89
C GLN A 34 18.32 -5.88 -25.16
N LYS A 35 19.60 -5.48 -25.11
CA LYS A 35 20.00 -4.21 -24.49
C LYS A 35 19.28 -3.05 -25.18
N LEU A 36 18.47 -2.32 -24.42
CA LEU A 36 17.73 -1.17 -24.92
C LEU A 36 18.68 0.01 -25.15
N THR A 37 19.00 0.27 -26.42
CA THR A 37 19.79 1.44 -26.87
C THR A 37 18.92 2.55 -27.47
N VAL A 38 17.61 2.32 -27.57
CA VAL A 38 16.64 3.24 -28.18
C VAL A 38 16.04 4.22 -27.15
N PRO A 39 15.55 5.40 -27.61
CA PRO A 39 14.85 6.36 -26.76
C PRO A 39 13.67 5.72 -26.03
N PHE A 40 13.35 6.23 -24.83
CA PHE A 40 12.34 5.63 -23.94
C PHE A 40 10.99 5.38 -24.62
N LYS A 41 10.52 6.33 -25.44
CA LYS A 41 9.25 6.25 -26.18
C LYS A 41 9.20 5.15 -27.25
N ASP A 42 10.36 4.68 -27.70
CA ASP A 42 10.50 3.71 -28.79
C ASP A 42 10.91 2.32 -28.25
N ARG A 43 10.93 2.14 -26.93
CA ARG A 43 11.29 0.86 -26.31
C ARG A 43 10.14 -0.13 -26.46
N PRO A 44 10.41 -1.39 -26.84
CA PRO A 44 9.38 -2.40 -26.94
C PRO A 44 8.85 -2.73 -25.55
N ALA A 45 7.55 -2.51 -25.35
CA ALA A 45 6.85 -2.84 -24.11
C ALA A 45 6.54 -4.33 -24.07
N LYS A 46 6.71 -4.96 -22.90
CA LYS A 46 6.23 -6.32 -22.62
C LYS A 46 4.76 -6.31 -22.25
N GLU A 47 4.11 -7.44 -22.49
CA GLU A 47 2.75 -7.72 -22.05
C GLU A 47 2.61 -9.14 -21.51
N LEU A 48 1.62 -9.33 -20.65
CA LEU A 48 1.25 -10.63 -20.10
C LEU A 48 0.11 -11.22 -20.93
N ARG A 49 0.23 -12.50 -21.30
CA ARG A 49 -0.81 -13.24 -22.01
C ARG A 49 -1.13 -14.55 -21.31
N THR A 50 -2.34 -15.05 -21.51
CA THR A 50 -2.73 -16.38 -21.03
C THR A 50 -1.86 -17.46 -21.66
N VAL A 51 -1.55 -18.52 -20.89
CA VAL A 51 -0.78 -19.68 -21.38
C VAL A 51 -1.44 -20.35 -22.59
N GLY A 52 -2.78 -20.43 -22.56
CA GLY A 52 -3.57 -21.15 -23.55
C GLY A 52 -3.42 -22.66 -23.43
N ALA A 53 -3.62 -23.38 -24.55
CA ALA A 53 -3.42 -24.83 -24.59
C ALA A 53 -1.92 -25.16 -24.51
N HIS A 54 -1.43 -25.53 -23.32
CA HIS A 54 -0.04 -25.92 -23.09
C HIS A 54 0.05 -27.09 -22.10
N PRO A 55 0.99 -28.05 -22.26
CA PRO A 55 1.11 -29.19 -21.34
C PRO A 55 1.36 -28.80 -19.88
N ILE A 56 1.97 -27.63 -19.62
CA ILE A 56 2.20 -27.12 -18.26
C ILE A 56 0.93 -27.05 -17.41
N CYS A 57 -0.22 -26.70 -18.01
CA CYS A 57 -1.49 -26.58 -17.29
C CYS A 57 -1.94 -27.91 -16.66
N LYS A 58 -1.50 -29.05 -17.20
CA LYS A 58 -1.84 -30.37 -16.65
C LYS A 58 -1.00 -30.76 -15.43
N VAL A 59 0.17 -30.15 -15.28
CA VAL A 59 1.16 -30.50 -14.25
C VAL A 59 1.40 -29.39 -13.23
N TRP A 60 0.84 -28.19 -13.45
CA TRP A 60 1.02 -27.02 -12.61
C TRP A 60 0.62 -27.29 -11.16
N ASP A 61 -0.68 -27.46 -10.89
CA ASP A 61 -1.22 -27.59 -9.53
C ASP A 61 -0.73 -28.83 -8.80
N ASN A 62 -0.61 -29.95 -9.51
CA ASN A 62 -0.35 -31.26 -8.91
C ASN A 62 1.13 -31.59 -8.74
N SER A 63 2.05 -30.83 -9.34
CA SER A 63 3.48 -31.19 -9.32
C SER A 63 4.42 -30.01 -9.37
N LEU A 64 4.26 -29.09 -10.32
CA LEU A 64 5.21 -27.98 -10.48
C LEU A 64 5.12 -26.98 -9.34
N ALA A 65 3.93 -26.43 -9.06
CA ALA A 65 3.76 -25.44 -8.00
C ALA A 65 4.19 -25.99 -6.61
N PRO A 66 3.78 -27.20 -6.18
CA PRO A 66 4.31 -27.80 -4.95
C PRO A 66 5.84 -27.99 -4.97
N GLY A 67 6.41 -28.43 -6.10
CA GLY A 67 7.85 -28.61 -6.22
C GLY A 67 8.63 -27.29 -6.16
N LEU A 68 8.09 -26.20 -6.68
CA LEU A 68 8.67 -24.86 -6.57
C LEU A 68 8.68 -24.39 -5.12
N ILE A 69 7.58 -24.63 -4.38
CA ILE A 69 7.50 -24.34 -2.94
C ILE A 69 8.61 -25.08 -2.18
N GLU A 70 8.83 -26.36 -2.43
CA GLU A 70 9.90 -27.13 -1.76
C GLU A 70 11.30 -26.63 -2.12
N ILE A 71 11.51 -26.15 -3.36
CA ILE A 71 12.77 -25.52 -3.75
C ILE A 71 13.00 -24.27 -2.92
N LEU A 72 12.01 -23.38 -2.80
CA LEU A 72 12.12 -22.12 -2.06
C LEU A 72 12.29 -22.32 -0.56
N ARG A 73 11.56 -23.26 0.04
CA ARG A 73 11.74 -23.63 1.46
C ARG A 73 13.17 -24.09 1.76
N ALA A 74 13.83 -24.78 0.84
CA ALA A 74 15.22 -25.19 1.01
C ALA A 74 16.23 -24.03 1.05
N PHE A 75 15.79 -22.81 0.70
CA PHE A 75 16.56 -21.57 0.83
C PHE A 75 16.01 -20.66 1.93
N GLU A 76 15.16 -21.17 2.83
CA GLU A 76 14.53 -20.41 3.91
C GLU A 76 13.73 -19.20 3.41
N MET A 77 13.09 -19.36 2.23
CA MET A 77 12.30 -18.32 1.61
C MET A 77 10.80 -18.60 1.71
N ASP A 78 10.05 -17.58 2.10
CA ASP A 78 8.59 -17.58 1.97
C ASP A 78 8.21 -17.24 0.52
N LEU A 79 7.53 -18.16 -0.17
CA LEU A 79 6.97 -17.90 -1.49
C LEU A 79 5.92 -16.80 -1.35
N THR A 80 6.13 -15.67 -2.04
CA THR A 80 5.13 -14.59 -2.05
C THR A 80 4.02 -14.90 -3.05
N SER A 81 4.39 -15.33 -4.25
CA SER A 81 3.48 -15.82 -5.29
C SER A 81 4.24 -16.57 -6.39
N SER A 82 3.55 -17.37 -7.20
CA SER A 82 4.12 -17.96 -8.41
C SER A 82 3.05 -18.16 -9.46
N ASP A 83 3.33 -17.70 -10.67
CA ASP A 83 2.40 -17.73 -11.78
C ASP A 83 2.98 -18.50 -12.97
N CYS A 84 2.08 -19.00 -13.83
CA CYS A 84 2.44 -19.51 -15.15
C CYS A 84 1.67 -18.71 -16.20
N LEU A 85 2.40 -17.98 -17.04
CA LEU A 85 1.83 -17.12 -18.06
C LEU A 85 2.78 -16.97 -19.25
N ARG A 86 2.36 -16.24 -20.28
CA ARG A 86 3.24 -15.89 -21.40
C ARG A 86 3.72 -14.45 -21.27
N ILE A 87 5.02 -14.24 -21.43
CA ILE A 87 5.64 -12.91 -21.39
C ILE A 87 6.31 -12.66 -22.75
N GLY A 88 5.77 -11.72 -23.52
CA GLY A 88 6.33 -11.34 -24.82
C GLY A 88 6.24 -9.83 -25.03
N TYR A 89 6.69 -9.35 -26.19
CA TYR A 89 6.54 -7.93 -26.54
C TYR A 89 5.20 -7.65 -27.22
N VAL A 90 4.66 -6.46 -26.99
CA VAL A 90 3.44 -5.98 -27.62
C VAL A 90 3.59 -6.06 -29.15
N GLY A 91 2.62 -6.69 -29.81
CA GLY A 91 2.60 -6.87 -31.26
C GLY A 91 3.35 -8.11 -31.78
N GLU A 92 4.09 -8.84 -30.95
CA GLU A 92 4.72 -10.10 -31.37
C GLU A 92 3.73 -11.26 -31.38
N LEU A 93 3.77 -12.12 -32.41
CA LEU A 93 2.88 -13.28 -32.51
C LEU A 93 3.19 -14.38 -31.48
N TYR A 94 4.45 -14.50 -31.08
CA TYR A 94 4.91 -15.55 -30.17
C TYR A 94 5.38 -14.93 -28.85
N ALA A 95 5.03 -15.57 -27.74
CA ALA A 95 5.51 -15.24 -26.41
C ALA A 95 5.83 -16.55 -25.66
N PRO A 96 7.03 -16.72 -25.08
CA PRO A 96 7.41 -17.91 -24.32
C PRO A 96 6.49 -18.11 -23.11
N VAL A 97 6.29 -19.36 -22.72
CA VAL A 97 5.67 -19.69 -21.44
C VAL A 97 6.73 -19.49 -20.35
N VAL A 98 6.36 -18.77 -19.29
CA VAL A 98 7.25 -18.41 -18.19
C VAL A 98 6.62 -18.90 -16.89
N VAL A 99 7.41 -19.61 -16.10
CA VAL A 99 7.18 -19.76 -14.66
C VAL A 99 7.75 -18.52 -13.99
N TRP A 100 6.87 -17.69 -13.45
CA TRP A 100 7.21 -16.39 -12.89
C TRP A 100 7.10 -16.46 -11.36
N ILE A 101 8.24 -16.35 -10.68
CA ILE A 101 8.35 -16.54 -9.24
C ILE A 101 8.56 -15.20 -8.55
N ASP A 102 7.73 -14.94 -7.54
CA ASP A 102 7.73 -13.70 -6.79
C ASP A 102 8.44 -13.86 -5.47
N VAL A 103 9.37 -12.94 -5.21
CA VAL A 103 10.13 -12.89 -3.95
C VAL A 103 10.02 -11.50 -3.33
N VAL A 104 10.11 -11.45 -2.01
CA VAL A 104 10.14 -10.17 -1.27
C VAL A 104 11.35 -9.35 -1.71
N PRO A 105 11.22 -8.03 -1.95
CA PRO A 105 12.35 -7.19 -2.32
C PRO A 105 13.54 -7.34 -1.37
N GLY A 106 14.73 -7.53 -1.92
CA GLY A 106 15.98 -7.71 -1.16
C GLY A 106 16.17 -9.09 -0.50
N SER A 107 15.16 -9.97 -0.52
CA SER A 107 15.23 -11.29 0.12
C SER A 107 16.13 -12.30 -0.60
N LEU A 108 16.34 -12.12 -1.90
CA LEU A 108 17.11 -13.05 -2.73
C LEU A 108 17.99 -12.29 -3.72
N ASN A 109 19.30 -12.55 -3.69
CA ASN A 109 20.25 -11.91 -4.59
C ASN A 109 21.45 -12.82 -4.90
N GLY A 110 22.22 -12.48 -5.93
CA GLY A 110 23.50 -13.11 -6.23
C GLY A 110 23.42 -14.62 -6.51
N LYS A 111 24.36 -15.39 -5.95
CA LYS A 111 24.49 -16.83 -6.22
C LYS A 111 23.25 -17.65 -5.81
N PRO A 112 22.64 -17.43 -4.63
CA PRO A 112 21.38 -18.08 -4.28
C PRO A 112 20.28 -17.91 -5.35
N ALA A 113 20.12 -16.70 -5.90
CA ALA A 113 19.11 -16.43 -6.93
C ALA A 113 19.31 -17.28 -8.20
N ALA A 114 20.57 -17.37 -8.67
CA ALA A 114 20.91 -18.19 -9.82
C ALA A 114 20.68 -19.69 -9.57
N GLU A 115 20.89 -20.16 -8.35
CA GLU A 115 20.64 -21.57 -8.00
C GLU A 115 19.15 -21.88 -7.90
N VAL A 116 18.35 -21.01 -7.27
CA VAL A 116 16.89 -21.18 -7.18
C VAL A 116 16.26 -21.28 -8.57
N VAL A 117 16.60 -20.34 -9.47
CA VAL A 117 16.04 -20.36 -10.82
C VAL A 117 16.54 -21.58 -11.62
N SER A 118 17.78 -22.03 -11.40
CA SER A 118 18.33 -23.24 -12.02
C SER A 118 17.62 -24.52 -11.55
N ARG A 119 17.37 -24.65 -10.24
CA ARG A 119 16.63 -25.79 -9.66
C ARG A 119 15.20 -25.82 -10.17
N SER A 120 14.58 -24.65 -10.27
CA SER A 120 13.22 -24.49 -10.78
C SER A 120 13.14 -24.90 -12.25
N LEU A 121 14.10 -24.47 -13.09
CA LEU A 121 14.16 -24.93 -14.49
C LEU A 121 14.39 -26.44 -14.60
N ARG A 122 15.24 -27.03 -13.76
CA ARG A 122 15.43 -28.49 -13.71
C ARG A 122 14.15 -29.24 -13.33
N LEU A 123 13.36 -28.69 -12.41
CA LEU A 123 12.05 -29.24 -12.05
C LEU A 123 11.10 -29.20 -13.25
N VAL A 124 11.02 -28.05 -13.94
CA VAL A 124 10.21 -27.89 -15.17
C VAL A 124 10.61 -28.91 -16.24
N HIS A 125 11.91 -29.07 -16.50
CA HIS A 125 12.41 -30.06 -17.45
C HIS A 125 12.12 -31.51 -17.06
N LYS A 126 12.01 -31.83 -15.76
CA LYS A 126 11.64 -33.17 -15.29
C LYS A 126 10.22 -33.58 -15.73
N HIS A 127 9.38 -32.60 -16.08
CA HIS A 127 8.06 -32.79 -16.68
C HIS A 127 8.07 -32.74 -18.22
N ASN A 128 9.25 -32.80 -18.85
CA ASN A 128 9.45 -32.71 -20.31
C ASN A 128 8.96 -31.37 -20.92
N LEU A 129 8.98 -30.30 -20.15
CA LEU A 129 8.63 -28.94 -20.60
C LEU A 129 9.91 -28.19 -20.95
N MET A 130 10.34 -28.28 -22.20
CA MET A 130 11.62 -27.69 -22.66
C MET A 130 11.46 -26.27 -23.23
N ASP A 131 10.22 -25.84 -23.45
CA ASP A 131 9.80 -24.55 -24.02
C ASP A 131 9.29 -23.57 -22.95
N VAL A 132 9.64 -23.83 -21.69
CA VAL A 132 9.25 -23.02 -20.54
C VAL A 132 10.47 -22.37 -19.92
N ASP A 133 10.48 -21.04 -19.89
CA ASP A 133 11.49 -20.25 -19.19
C ASP A 133 11.10 -20.09 -17.70
N VAL A 134 12.07 -19.84 -16.83
CA VAL A 134 11.83 -19.53 -15.42
C VAL A 134 12.46 -18.18 -15.08
N GLU A 135 11.69 -17.31 -14.44
CA GLU A 135 12.11 -15.97 -14.07
C GLU A 135 11.71 -15.68 -12.63
N ILE A 136 12.59 -14.99 -11.90
CA ILE A 136 12.38 -14.53 -10.53
C ILE A 136 12.33 -13.01 -10.54
N ARG A 137 11.32 -12.42 -9.90
CA ARG A 137 11.18 -10.97 -9.74
C ARG A 137 10.93 -10.57 -8.30
N GLU A 138 11.31 -9.34 -7.97
CA GLU A 138 10.90 -8.72 -6.72
C GLU A 138 9.47 -8.18 -6.83
N THR A 139 8.61 -8.57 -5.89
CA THR A 139 7.25 -8.05 -5.76
C THR A 139 6.81 -8.05 -4.32
N SER A 140 6.10 -7.01 -3.90
CA SER A 140 5.29 -7.03 -2.69
C SER A 140 3.87 -7.47 -3.05
N VAL A 141 3.40 -8.59 -2.51
CA VAL A 141 1.97 -8.95 -2.59
C VAL A 141 1.21 -8.10 -1.58
N SER A 142 0.29 -7.29 -2.09
CA SER A 142 -0.77 -6.68 -1.30
C SER A 142 -1.98 -7.61 -1.34
N ASP A 143 -2.46 -8.04 -0.18
CA ASP A 143 -3.67 -8.85 -0.04
C ASP A 143 -4.84 -8.18 -0.78
N SER A 144 -5.58 -8.95 -1.58
CA SER A 144 -6.81 -8.49 -2.27
C SER A 144 -7.96 -8.19 -1.32
N ALA A 145 -7.69 -8.05 -0.01
CA ALA A 145 -8.68 -7.79 1.02
C ALA A 145 -9.40 -6.44 0.85
N GLY A 146 -9.00 -5.61 -0.12
CA GLY A 146 -9.43 -4.22 -0.31
C GLY A 146 -8.45 -3.23 0.34
N PHE A 147 -8.77 -1.94 0.32
CA PHE A 147 -7.92 -0.88 0.85
C PHE A 147 -7.48 -1.18 2.29
N ARG A 148 -6.19 -1.00 2.56
CA ARG A 148 -5.56 -1.27 3.86
C ARG A 148 -4.70 -0.08 4.26
N LEU A 149 -4.89 0.39 5.49
CA LEU A 149 -4.09 1.49 6.03
C LEU A 149 -2.64 1.06 6.25
N SER A 150 -1.73 2.00 6.02
CA SER A 150 -0.30 1.82 6.19
C SER A 150 0.11 1.93 7.67
N HIS A 151 1.33 1.48 7.95
CA HIS A 151 1.96 1.67 9.26
C HIS A 151 2.15 3.18 9.55
N PRO A 152 2.04 3.66 10.81
CA PRO A 152 2.26 5.08 11.15
C PRO A 152 3.62 5.65 10.70
N ASP A 153 4.68 4.86 10.69
CA ASP A 153 6.01 5.28 10.18
C ASP A 153 6.03 5.60 8.67
N ALA A 154 4.97 5.24 7.93
CA ALA A 154 4.81 5.64 6.53
C ALA A 154 4.41 7.12 6.37
N ILE A 155 4.14 7.83 7.47
CA ILE A 155 3.84 9.26 7.43
C ILE A 155 5.07 10.02 6.95
N GLU A 156 4.89 10.68 5.82
CA GLU A 156 5.91 11.47 5.18
C GLU A 156 5.91 12.88 5.78
N GLY A 157 6.96 13.27 6.48
CA GLY A 157 7.02 14.58 7.15
C GLY A 157 6.83 15.78 6.21
N THR A 158 7.13 15.65 4.91
CA THR A 158 6.89 16.69 3.89
C THR A 158 5.46 16.73 3.38
N LEU A 159 4.69 15.66 3.58
CA LEU A 159 3.27 15.59 3.23
C LEU A 159 2.42 15.92 4.46
N GLY A 160 2.73 15.32 5.61
CA GLY A 160 1.97 15.47 6.85
C GLY A 160 0.59 14.85 6.73
N TYR A 161 -0.44 15.70 6.76
CA TYR A 161 -1.87 15.31 6.80
C TYR A 161 -2.31 14.35 5.68
N PRO A 162 -1.92 14.52 4.40
CA PRO A 162 -2.30 13.60 3.33
C PRO A 162 -1.82 12.16 3.58
N SER A 163 -0.61 11.98 4.12
CA SER A 163 -0.10 10.65 4.44
C SER A 163 -0.69 10.09 5.72
N GLU A 164 -0.91 10.93 6.74
CA GLU A 164 -1.47 10.55 8.04
C GLU A 164 -2.80 9.80 7.90
N LEU A 165 -3.73 10.35 7.12
CA LEU A 165 -5.07 9.77 6.95
C LEU A 165 -5.06 8.37 6.31
N LEU A 166 -3.96 7.98 5.67
CA LEU A 166 -3.80 6.67 5.05
C LEU A 166 -3.01 5.70 5.95
N THR A 167 -2.84 6.02 7.23
CA THR A 167 -2.20 5.15 8.22
C THR A 167 -3.15 4.74 9.35
N THR A 168 -2.72 3.82 10.22
CA THR A 168 -3.50 3.41 11.39
C THR A 168 -3.41 4.39 12.56
N THR A 169 -2.98 5.64 12.36
CA THR A 169 -3.10 6.68 13.38
C THR A 169 -4.57 6.95 13.70
N LEU A 170 -4.82 7.51 14.89
CA LEU A 170 -6.19 7.83 15.29
C LEU A 170 -6.78 8.93 14.41
N GLY A 171 -8.11 8.96 14.31
CA GLY A 171 -8.81 10.02 13.60
C GLY A 171 -9.02 9.79 12.10
N TYR A 172 -8.69 8.61 11.57
CA TYR A 172 -8.96 8.33 10.15
C TYR A 172 -10.48 8.28 9.87
N PRO A 173 -10.93 8.79 8.72
CA PRO A 173 -12.34 8.94 8.40
C PRO A 173 -13.02 7.60 8.09
N ILE A 174 -14.23 7.45 8.60
CA ILE A 174 -15.06 6.26 8.43
C ILE A 174 -16.51 6.64 8.13
N SER A 175 -17.25 5.68 7.57
CA SER A 175 -18.70 5.75 7.40
C SER A 175 -19.32 4.35 7.43
N ALA A 176 -20.59 4.24 7.82
CA ALA A 176 -21.33 3.00 7.58
C ALA A 176 -21.59 2.82 6.08
N LEU A 177 -21.48 1.58 5.61
CA LEU A 177 -21.59 1.23 4.19
C LEU A 177 -22.95 1.62 3.59
N ASP A 178 -24.03 1.52 4.37
CA ASP A 178 -25.40 1.83 3.93
C ASP A 178 -25.81 3.30 4.13
N THR A 179 -25.03 4.07 4.89
CA THR A 179 -25.22 5.53 5.03
C THR A 179 -23.90 6.28 4.80
N PRO A 180 -23.30 6.18 3.60
CA PRO A 180 -21.94 6.67 3.32
C PRO A 180 -21.80 8.20 3.28
N THR A 181 -22.91 8.92 3.43
CA THR A 181 -22.96 10.38 3.55
C THR A 181 -22.98 10.85 5.00
N VAL A 182 -23.14 9.94 5.96
CA VAL A 182 -22.93 10.22 7.38
C VAL A 182 -21.53 9.73 7.73
N GLU A 183 -20.68 10.66 8.09
CA GLU A 183 -19.25 10.41 8.25
C GLU A 183 -18.77 10.88 9.60
N GLY A 184 -17.71 10.23 10.07
CA GLY A 184 -16.99 10.60 11.27
C GLY A 184 -15.61 9.99 11.24
N THR A 185 -14.99 9.86 12.41
CA THR A 185 -13.64 9.32 12.51
C THR A 185 -13.61 8.11 13.43
N GLY A 186 -12.66 7.22 13.18
CA GLY A 186 -12.21 6.27 14.18
C GLY A 186 -11.63 7.03 15.39
N GLY A 187 -12.09 6.70 16.58
CA GLY A 187 -11.61 7.26 17.83
C GLY A 187 -10.34 6.56 18.28
N LEU A 188 -10.47 5.53 19.11
CA LEU A 188 -9.35 4.75 19.65
C LEU A 188 -9.60 3.26 19.45
N PHE A 189 -8.52 2.48 19.45
CA PHE A 189 -8.57 1.03 19.44
C PHE A 189 -8.57 0.45 20.85
N VAL A 190 -9.42 -0.55 21.05
CA VAL A 190 -9.42 -1.40 22.26
C VAL A 190 -9.27 -2.86 21.85
N THR A 191 -8.69 -3.65 22.74
CA THR A 191 -8.50 -5.09 22.53
C THR A 191 -9.32 -5.84 23.57
N GLU A 192 -9.94 -6.94 23.16
CA GLU A 192 -10.62 -7.83 24.10
C GLU A 192 -9.63 -8.38 25.14
N SER A 193 -10.03 -8.38 26.42
CA SER A 193 -9.21 -8.95 27.49
C SER A 193 -8.95 -10.43 27.27
N GLY A 194 -7.68 -10.80 27.09
CA GLY A 194 -7.27 -12.19 26.82
C GLY A 194 -7.59 -12.69 25.40
N GLY A 195 -8.13 -11.83 24.54
CA GLY A 195 -8.47 -12.14 23.15
C GLY A 195 -7.49 -11.52 22.13
N SER A 196 -7.68 -11.87 20.85
CA SER A 196 -6.95 -11.29 19.72
C SER A 196 -7.78 -10.27 18.92
N ARG A 197 -9.07 -10.14 19.24
CA ARG A 197 -10.00 -9.23 18.57
C ARG A 197 -9.67 -7.77 18.89
N LYS A 198 -9.64 -6.96 17.84
CA LYS A 198 -9.41 -5.52 17.93
C LYS A 198 -10.69 -4.80 17.55
N PHE A 199 -11.07 -3.84 18.37
CA PHE A 199 -12.22 -2.99 18.14
C PHE A 199 -11.77 -1.55 17.95
N LEU A 200 -12.42 -0.85 17.04
CA LEU A 200 -12.33 0.60 16.91
C LEU A 200 -13.56 1.22 17.57
N VAL A 201 -13.33 2.13 18.51
CA VAL A 201 -14.36 2.95 19.13
C VAL A 201 -14.65 4.13 18.21
N THR A 202 -15.92 4.42 17.97
CA THR A 202 -16.38 5.65 17.29
C THR A 202 -17.69 6.12 17.91
N ALA A 203 -18.22 7.25 17.45
CA ALA A 203 -19.54 7.71 17.84
C ALA A 203 -20.62 6.84 17.18
N ARG A 204 -21.68 6.49 17.92
CA ARG A 204 -22.76 5.65 17.40
C ARG A 204 -23.45 6.33 16.24
N HIS A 205 -23.72 7.64 16.32
CA HIS A 205 -24.41 8.34 15.24
C HIS A 205 -23.66 8.31 13.89
N VAL A 206 -22.36 8.01 13.88
CA VAL A 206 -21.56 7.86 12.64
C VAL A 206 -21.88 6.57 11.93
N VAL A 207 -22.06 5.47 12.67
CA VAL A 207 -22.26 4.12 12.11
C VAL A 207 -23.72 3.64 12.17
N LEU A 208 -24.54 4.25 13.01
CA LEU A 208 -25.98 4.02 13.17
C LEU A 208 -26.70 5.38 13.31
N PRO A 209 -26.72 6.22 12.26
CA PRO A 209 -27.32 7.55 12.31
C PRO A 209 -28.80 7.52 12.71
N PRO A 210 -29.25 8.40 13.63
CA PRO A 210 -30.65 8.44 14.09
C PRO A 210 -31.69 8.67 12.98
N ALA A 211 -31.29 9.27 11.85
CA ALA A 211 -32.16 9.45 10.69
C ALA A 211 -32.48 8.14 9.94
N HIS A 212 -31.66 7.11 10.12
CA HIS A 212 -31.78 5.83 9.42
C HIS A 212 -32.01 4.65 10.37
N TYR A 213 -31.61 4.80 11.64
CA TYR A 213 -31.63 3.75 12.64
C TYR A 213 -32.38 4.18 13.89
N ARG A 214 -33.10 3.23 14.49
CA ARG A 214 -33.73 3.43 15.79
C ARG A 214 -32.68 3.59 16.87
N ASN A 215 -33.00 4.37 17.90
CA ASN A 215 -32.13 4.55 19.04
C ASN A 215 -32.26 3.38 20.04
N GLU A 216 -31.92 2.19 19.58
CA GLU A 216 -31.98 0.94 20.34
C GLU A 216 -30.56 0.39 20.54
N HIS A 217 -30.42 -0.47 21.55
CA HIS A 217 -29.18 -1.18 21.82
C HIS A 217 -28.93 -2.17 20.68
N TYR A 218 -27.76 -2.08 20.07
CA TYR A 218 -27.33 -2.96 18.99
C TYR A 218 -26.20 -3.85 19.49
N VAL A 219 -26.34 -5.16 19.31
CA VAL A 219 -25.29 -6.16 19.48
C VAL A 219 -25.35 -7.07 18.27
N LEU A 220 -24.19 -7.39 17.70
CA LEU A 220 -24.11 -8.36 16.64
C LEU A 220 -24.38 -9.77 17.19
N GLU A 221 -25.57 -10.31 16.90
CA GLU A 221 -25.95 -11.69 17.27
C GLU A 221 -25.97 -12.65 16.06
N ASP A 222 -26.18 -12.13 14.84
CA ASP A 222 -26.30 -12.90 13.60
C ASP A 222 -25.53 -12.21 12.46
N GLU A 223 -24.80 -13.01 11.67
CA GLU A 223 -24.04 -12.56 10.51
C GLU A 223 -24.91 -11.82 9.47
N SER A 224 -26.21 -12.14 9.42
CA SER A 224 -27.16 -11.46 8.53
C SER A 224 -27.37 -9.97 8.87
N GLN A 225 -26.94 -9.52 10.05
CA GLN A 225 -27.08 -8.15 10.53
C GLN A 225 -25.82 -7.29 10.39
N HIS A 226 -24.77 -7.78 9.72
CA HIS A 226 -23.49 -7.09 9.60
C HIS A 226 -23.64 -5.66 9.06
N ARG A 227 -23.47 -4.68 9.94
CA ARG A 227 -23.35 -3.27 9.59
C ARG A 227 -21.90 -2.97 9.27
N LYS A 228 -21.53 -3.14 8.00
CA LYS A 228 -20.16 -2.91 7.51
C LYS A 228 -19.77 -1.44 7.65
N VAL A 229 -18.52 -1.20 8.01
CA VAL A 229 -17.93 0.14 8.13
C VAL A 229 -16.76 0.27 7.18
N ALA A 230 -16.78 1.33 6.37
CA ALA A 230 -15.79 1.61 5.35
C ALA A 230 -14.89 2.78 5.72
N PHE A 231 -13.63 2.68 5.32
CA PHE A 231 -12.66 3.75 5.32
C PHE A 231 -13.02 4.77 4.23
N PHE A 232 -13.08 6.05 4.62
CA PHE A 232 -13.63 7.18 3.86
C PHE A 232 -15.11 6.99 3.44
N GLY A 233 -16.00 7.89 3.88
CA GLY A 233 -17.26 8.11 3.19
C GLY A 233 -17.08 8.89 1.88
N HIS A 234 -18.18 9.21 1.19
CA HIS A 234 -18.12 9.94 -0.08
C HIS A 234 -17.56 11.36 0.04
N ALA A 235 -17.99 12.12 1.04
CA ALA A 235 -17.58 13.50 1.25
C ALA A 235 -16.13 13.57 1.76
N ALA A 236 -15.74 12.70 2.69
CA ALA A 236 -14.38 12.64 3.20
C ALA A 236 -13.39 12.25 2.09
N LEU A 237 -13.73 11.27 1.23
CA LEU A 237 -12.92 10.90 0.07
C LEU A 237 -12.76 12.08 -0.91
N SER A 238 -13.88 12.70 -1.27
CA SER A 238 -13.87 13.84 -2.20
C SER A 238 -13.04 15.01 -1.66
N LYS A 239 -13.18 15.32 -0.36
CA LYS A 239 -12.39 16.34 0.32
C LYS A 239 -10.91 15.99 0.35
N TYR A 240 -10.56 14.74 0.63
CA TYR A 240 -9.18 14.26 0.63
C TYR A 240 -8.51 14.45 -0.72
N LEU A 241 -9.13 13.91 -1.79
CA LEU A 241 -8.61 14.01 -3.15
C LEU A 241 -8.49 15.46 -3.61
N GLY A 242 -9.54 16.27 -3.39
CA GLY A 242 -9.55 17.68 -3.78
C GLY A 242 -8.51 18.51 -3.02
N SER A 243 -8.29 18.24 -1.72
CA SER A 243 -7.24 18.92 -0.96
C SER A 243 -5.85 18.58 -1.49
N ASN A 244 -5.62 17.31 -1.86
CA ASN A 244 -4.36 16.87 -2.44
C ASN A 244 -4.14 17.45 -3.85
N GLU A 245 -5.19 17.60 -4.66
CA GLU A 245 -5.12 18.27 -5.96
C GLU A 245 -4.69 19.74 -5.81
N LEU A 246 -5.28 20.48 -4.87
CA LEU A 246 -4.88 21.86 -4.58
C LEU A 246 -3.42 21.95 -4.11
N LEU A 247 -2.98 21.00 -3.28
CA LEU A 247 -1.57 20.90 -2.86
C LEU A 247 -0.64 20.62 -4.05
N ILE A 248 -1.03 19.72 -4.95
CA ILE A 248 -0.26 19.44 -6.18
C ILE A 248 -0.12 20.71 -7.03
N GLU A 249 -1.20 21.47 -7.22
CA GLU A 249 -1.19 22.72 -7.98
C GLU A 249 -0.26 23.76 -7.34
N ASP A 250 -0.33 23.94 -6.02
CA ASP A 250 0.56 24.84 -5.27
C ASP A 250 2.04 24.46 -5.44
N GLN A 251 2.36 23.17 -5.32
CA GLN A 251 3.73 22.70 -5.51
C GLN A 251 4.21 22.88 -6.95
N GLN A 252 3.34 22.70 -7.95
CA GLN A 252 3.64 22.95 -9.36
C GLN A 252 3.96 24.43 -9.60
N GLN A 253 3.20 25.35 -9.00
CA GLN A 253 3.52 26.78 -9.06
C GLN A 253 4.89 27.07 -8.43
N GLY A 254 5.20 26.45 -7.29
CA GLY A 254 6.52 26.54 -6.68
C GLY A 254 7.66 26.10 -7.61
N VAL A 255 7.49 24.99 -8.34
CA VAL A 255 8.47 24.53 -9.35
C VAL A 255 8.67 25.61 -10.43
N LEU A 256 7.59 26.17 -10.98
CA LEU A 256 7.67 27.21 -12.01
C LEU A 256 8.41 28.47 -11.51
N ILE A 257 8.20 28.85 -10.25
CA ILE A 257 8.88 29.97 -9.61
C ILE A 257 10.38 29.70 -9.53
N TYR A 258 10.79 28.52 -9.04
CA TYR A 258 12.20 28.17 -8.93
C TYR A 258 12.89 28.07 -10.30
N GLU A 259 12.21 27.52 -11.31
CA GLU A 259 12.72 27.51 -12.69
C GLU A 259 12.89 28.93 -13.25
N ALA A 260 11.95 29.83 -12.97
CA ALA A 260 12.06 31.23 -13.38
C ALA A 260 13.23 31.94 -12.68
N ASN A 261 13.49 31.62 -11.41
CA ASN A 261 14.64 32.14 -10.68
C ASN A 261 15.97 31.64 -11.28
N LEU A 262 16.06 30.37 -11.66
CA LEU A 262 17.24 29.82 -12.33
C LEU A 262 17.52 30.51 -13.67
N ARG A 263 16.48 30.81 -14.46
CA ARG A 263 16.63 31.57 -15.71
C ARG A 263 17.11 33.01 -15.49
N LYS A 264 16.69 33.66 -14.40
CA LYS A 264 17.09 35.06 -14.11
C LYS A 264 18.58 35.20 -13.78
N ILE A 265 19.16 34.18 -13.14
CA ILE A 265 20.56 34.19 -12.69
C ILE A 265 21.50 33.45 -13.66
N GLU A 266 21.01 33.13 -14.86
CA GLU A 266 21.80 32.45 -15.88
C GLU A 266 22.96 33.35 -16.34
N GLY A 267 24.19 32.84 -16.26
CA GLY A 267 25.41 33.59 -16.59
C GLY A 267 25.92 34.51 -15.46
N GLU A 268 25.23 34.60 -14.32
CA GLU A 268 25.79 35.22 -13.12
C GLU A 268 26.84 34.30 -12.47
N GLU A 269 27.97 34.88 -12.05
CA GLU A 269 29.06 34.18 -11.38
C GLU A 269 29.27 34.72 -9.96
N GLY A 270 29.77 33.86 -9.08
CA GLY A 270 30.11 34.21 -7.70
C GLY A 270 29.27 33.46 -6.65
N PRO A 271 29.71 33.49 -5.38
CA PRO A 271 29.17 32.64 -4.33
C PRO A 271 27.66 32.87 -4.06
N GLU A 272 27.18 34.10 -4.19
CA GLU A 272 25.75 34.42 -4.02
C GLU A 272 24.87 33.88 -5.17
N ALA A 273 25.40 33.85 -6.40
CA ALA A 273 24.72 33.22 -7.53
C ALA A 273 24.70 31.69 -7.38
N ASP A 274 25.77 31.10 -6.86
CA ASP A 274 25.85 29.66 -6.57
C ASP A 274 24.85 29.23 -5.50
N GLU A 275 24.75 29.97 -4.40
CA GLU A 275 23.80 29.67 -3.32
C GLU A 275 22.33 29.76 -3.80
N ARG A 276 21.98 30.81 -4.55
CA ARG A 276 20.63 30.95 -5.13
C ARG A 276 20.30 29.85 -6.14
N ARG A 277 21.28 29.41 -6.93
CA ARG A 277 21.14 28.25 -7.83
C ARG A 277 20.87 26.98 -7.04
N GLN A 278 21.67 26.72 -6.02
CA GLN A 278 21.52 25.53 -5.17
C GLN A 278 20.16 25.51 -4.47
N TRP A 279 19.73 26.63 -3.91
CA TRP A 279 18.42 26.78 -3.27
C TRP A 279 17.27 26.50 -4.26
N SER A 280 17.31 27.10 -5.45
CA SER A 280 16.26 26.93 -6.46
C SER A 280 16.22 25.49 -7.00
N GLN A 281 17.38 24.87 -7.23
CA GLN A 281 17.46 23.47 -7.62
C GLN A 281 16.90 22.53 -6.54
N ALA A 282 17.23 22.77 -5.27
CA ALA A 282 16.68 22.00 -4.15
C ALA A 282 15.16 22.16 -4.07
N GLY A 283 14.64 23.38 -4.25
CA GLY A 283 13.20 23.65 -4.29
C GLY A 283 12.47 22.89 -5.40
N ILE A 284 13.03 22.85 -6.61
CA ILE A 284 12.48 22.05 -7.73
C ILE A 284 12.42 20.57 -7.37
N ILE A 285 13.50 20.02 -6.81
CA ILE A 285 13.59 18.61 -6.43
C ILE A 285 12.53 18.27 -5.38
N VAL A 286 12.47 19.05 -4.29
CA VAL A 286 11.54 18.82 -3.18
C VAL A 286 10.09 18.90 -3.67
N ASN A 287 9.71 19.97 -4.38
CA ASN A 287 8.33 20.13 -4.85
C ASN A 287 7.94 19.03 -5.84
N THR A 288 8.85 18.64 -6.76
CA THR A 288 8.59 17.54 -7.70
C THR A 288 8.38 16.21 -6.98
N GLN A 289 9.15 15.95 -5.92
CA GLN A 289 8.96 14.76 -5.10
C GLN A 289 7.62 14.79 -4.36
N VAL A 290 7.23 15.92 -3.77
CA VAL A 290 5.92 16.07 -3.11
C VAL A 290 4.78 15.83 -4.10
N ILE A 291 4.84 16.43 -5.29
CA ILE A 291 3.84 16.20 -6.36
C ILE A 291 3.71 14.72 -6.69
N ARG A 292 4.84 14.04 -6.91
CA ARG A 292 4.84 12.61 -7.23
C ARG A 292 4.16 11.80 -6.11
N LYS A 293 4.51 12.05 -4.86
CA LYS A 293 3.97 11.29 -3.73
C LYS A 293 2.48 11.58 -3.49
N LEU A 294 2.04 12.83 -3.59
CA LEU A 294 0.60 13.15 -3.51
C LEU A 294 -0.21 12.43 -4.59
N LYS A 295 0.33 12.32 -5.82
CA LYS A 295 -0.29 11.53 -6.89
C LYS A 295 -0.34 10.04 -6.56
N GLU A 296 0.72 9.49 -5.98
CA GLU A 296 0.75 8.09 -5.52
C GLU A 296 -0.27 7.82 -4.41
N LEU A 297 -0.41 8.74 -3.43
CA LEU A 297 -1.42 8.62 -2.39
C LEU A 297 -2.84 8.70 -2.98
N ASN A 298 -3.11 9.67 -3.86
CA ASN A 298 -4.41 9.78 -4.53
C ASN A 298 -4.73 8.51 -5.33
N GLN A 299 -3.77 8.01 -6.09
CA GLN A 299 -3.93 6.79 -6.88
C GLN A 299 -4.25 5.60 -5.97
N SER A 300 -3.57 5.45 -4.82
CA SER A 300 -3.79 4.31 -3.92
C SER A 300 -5.24 4.20 -3.42
N VAL A 301 -5.91 5.35 -3.23
CA VAL A 301 -7.33 5.39 -2.83
C VAL A 301 -8.25 5.27 -4.05
N GLN A 302 -7.88 5.87 -5.18
CA GLN A 302 -8.63 5.77 -6.44
C GLN A 302 -8.63 4.37 -7.06
N ASP A 303 -7.62 3.54 -6.75
CA ASP A 303 -7.56 2.12 -7.11
C ASP A 303 -8.64 1.30 -6.38
N HIS A 304 -9.28 1.87 -5.36
CA HIS A 304 -10.36 1.27 -4.57
C HIS A 304 -11.62 2.17 -4.60
N PRO A 305 -12.22 2.38 -5.79
CA PRO A 305 -13.27 3.39 -5.96
C PRO A 305 -14.58 2.96 -5.30
N ASN A 306 -14.86 1.65 -5.23
CA ASN A 306 -16.07 1.15 -4.59
C ASN A 306 -15.93 1.22 -3.07
N LEU A 307 -17.04 1.50 -2.40
CA LEU A 307 -17.04 1.59 -0.94
C LEU A 307 -16.82 0.22 -0.28
N ASP A 308 -17.32 -0.86 -0.90
CA ASP A 308 -17.09 -2.24 -0.46
C ASP A 308 -15.59 -2.60 -0.42
N ASP A 309 -14.81 -2.10 -1.38
CA ASP A 309 -13.36 -2.32 -1.45
C ASP A 309 -12.63 -1.64 -0.28
N ARG A 310 -13.28 -0.72 0.43
CA ARG A 310 -12.73 0.05 1.55
C ARG A 310 -13.30 -0.37 2.89
N VAL A 311 -14.04 -1.48 2.97
CA VAL A 311 -14.57 -2.01 4.23
C VAL A 311 -13.43 -2.44 5.15
N HIS A 312 -13.47 -1.97 6.39
CA HIS A 312 -12.45 -2.22 7.41
C HIS A 312 -12.94 -3.13 8.54
N GLY A 313 -14.25 -3.29 8.67
CA GLY A 313 -14.85 -4.03 9.76
C GLY A 313 -16.36 -3.89 9.76
N HIS A 314 -16.97 -4.17 10.89
CA HIS A 314 -18.41 -4.08 11.07
C HIS A 314 -18.77 -3.69 12.51
N VAL A 315 -19.93 -3.06 12.71
CA VAL A 315 -20.41 -2.71 14.04
C VAL A 315 -20.69 -3.99 14.83
N TYR A 316 -20.07 -4.10 16.00
CA TYR A 316 -20.24 -5.20 16.94
C TYR A 316 -21.21 -4.85 18.08
N LEU A 317 -21.08 -3.63 18.63
CA LEU A 317 -21.86 -3.15 19.78
C LEU A 317 -22.13 -1.66 19.63
N ALA A 318 -23.35 -1.21 19.93
CA ALA A 318 -23.67 0.21 20.09
C ALA A 318 -24.85 0.39 21.05
N PRO A 319 -24.64 0.91 22.27
CA PRO A 319 -25.73 1.26 23.18
C PRO A 319 -26.65 2.34 22.58
N PRO A 320 -27.88 2.53 23.10
CA PRO A 320 -28.69 3.69 22.72
C PRO A 320 -27.95 5.00 23.03
N ILE A 321 -28.13 6.02 22.19
CA ILE A 321 -27.73 7.39 22.51
C ILE A 321 -28.52 7.84 23.74
N ASN A 322 -27.80 8.15 24.83
CA ASN A 322 -28.37 8.65 26.07
C ASN A 322 -27.67 9.95 26.49
N PHE A 323 -28.37 10.76 27.27
CA PHE A 323 -27.85 12.01 27.83
C PHE A 323 -27.84 11.91 29.35
N ASP A 324 -26.94 12.65 30.00
CA ASP A 324 -26.83 12.70 31.46
C ASP A 324 -26.57 11.32 32.12
N VAL A 325 -25.78 10.48 31.42
CA VAL A 325 -25.40 9.15 31.91
C VAL A 325 -24.43 9.29 33.07
N GLN A 326 -24.73 8.58 34.15
CA GLN A 326 -23.92 8.58 35.37
C GLN A 326 -22.82 7.51 35.31
N PRO A 327 -21.64 7.77 35.90
CA PRO A 327 -21.23 9.00 36.59
C PRO A 327 -20.81 10.12 35.61
N GLY A 328 -20.95 11.38 36.04
CA GLY A 328 -20.41 12.55 35.31
C GLY A 328 -21.38 13.25 34.34
N GLY A 329 -22.56 12.68 34.09
CA GLY A 329 -23.60 13.33 33.28
C GLY A 329 -23.24 13.44 31.79
N TYR A 330 -22.38 12.55 31.30
CA TYR A 330 -21.91 12.57 29.92
C TYR A 330 -22.98 12.09 28.93
N THR A 331 -22.80 12.45 27.66
CA THR A 331 -23.57 11.86 26.56
C THR A 331 -22.96 10.50 26.23
N GLU A 332 -23.79 9.46 26.29
CA GLU A 332 -23.41 8.13 25.81
C GLU A 332 -23.74 8.04 24.32
N ASP A 333 -22.71 8.15 23.49
CA ASP A 333 -22.83 8.07 22.03
C ASP A 333 -21.59 7.39 21.47
N TRP A 334 -21.53 6.07 21.61
CA TRP A 334 -20.37 5.28 21.20
C TRP A 334 -20.78 3.94 20.59
N ALA A 335 -19.92 3.42 19.72
CA ALA A 335 -20.03 2.11 19.11
C ALA A 335 -18.67 1.44 19.01
N LEU A 336 -18.65 0.11 19.06
CA LEU A 336 -17.50 -0.73 18.75
C LEU A 336 -17.65 -1.29 17.34
N ILE A 337 -16.59 -1.13 16.56
CA ILE A 337 -16.43 -1.76 15.26
C ILE A 337 -15.42 -2.87 15.43
N GLU A 338 -15.79 -4.12 15.21
CA GLU A 338 -14.83 -5.21 15.11
C GLU A 338 -14.05 -5.06 13.79
N ILE A 339 -12.73 -4.91 13.90
CA ILE A 339 -11.86 -4.68 12.75
C ILE A 339 -11.43 -6.01 12.15
N ASP A 340 -11.50 -6.09 10.82
CA ASP A 340 -11.05 -7.25 10.06
C ASP A 340 -9.53 -7.47 10.29
N PRO A 341 -9.10 -8.66 10.76
CA PRO A 341 -7.68 -8.97 10.99
C PRO A 341 -6.79 -8.85 9.74
N SER A 342 -7.36 -8.98 8.53
CA SER A 342 -6.65 -8.77 7.27
C SER A 342 -6.28 -7.30 7.04
N LYS A 343 -7.05 -6.38 7.65
CA LYS A 343 -6.87 -4.92 7.56
C LYS A 343 -5.95 -4.38 8.65
N LEU A 344 -5.92 -5.03 9.82
CA LEU A 344 -5.19 -4.53 10.98
C LEU A 344 -4.41 -5.63 11.71
N ASN A 345 -3.10 -5.71 11.43
CA ASN A 345 -2.20 -6.70 12.03
C ASN A 345 -0.85 -6.08 12.43
N ALA A 346 0.05 -6.92 12.92
CA ALA A 346 1.33 -6.47 13.46
C ALA A 346 2.21 -5.72 12.44
N ALA A 347 1.98 -5.88 11.14
CA ALA A 347 2.75 -5.16 10.11
C ALA A 347 2.33 -3.69 9.94
N ASN A 348 1.11 -3.32 10.34
CA ASN A 348 0.62 -1.94 10.18
C ASN A 348 0.06 -1.33 11.46
N PHE A 349 0.03 -2.03 12.59
CA PHE A 349 -0.56 -1.54 13.83
C PHE A 349 0.39 -1.62 15.02
N ILE A 350 0.66 -0.47 15.64
CA ILE A 350 1.53 -0.34 16.82
C ILE A 350 0.79 0.09 18.08
N GLY A 351 -0.53 0.21 18.02
CA GLY A 351 -1.39 0.70 19.09
C GLY A 351 -2.03 2.05 18.77
N ASN A 352 -2.56 2.69 19.81
CA ASN A 352 -3.16 4.02 19.70
C ASN A 352 -2.07 5.08 19.53
N VAL A 353 -2.03 5.74 18.37
CA VAL A 353 -1.02 6.74 18.01
C VAL A 353 -1.67 7.96 17.40
N ILE A 354 -1.29 9.14 17.88
CA ILE A 354 -1.65 10.42 17.27
C ILE A 354 -0.43 10.96 16.53
N TYR A 355 -0.61 11.45 15.30
CA TYR A 355 0.41 12.21 14.62
C TYR A 355 0.26 13.69 14.98
N LEU A 356 1.32 14.28 15.54
CA LEU A 356 1.32 15.69 15.98
C LEU A 356 1.75 16.66 14.87
N GLY A 357 2.19 16.14 13.72
CA GLY A 357 2.75 16.93 12.63
C GLY A 357 4.26 17.10 12.72
N THR A 358 4.78 18.11 12.02
CA THR A 358 6.20 18.50 12.04
C THR A 358 6.41 19.87 12.72
N ARG A 359 5.35 20.50 13.22
CA ARG A 359 5.41 21.81 13.88
C ARG A 359 5.56 21.63 15.38
N MET A 360 6.78 21.84 15.87
CA MET A 360 7.10 21.71 17.29
C MET A 360 6.59 22.93 18.09
N PRO A 361 5.93 22.74 19.24
CA PRO A 361 5.67 23.83 20.18
C PRO A 361 6.99 24.36 20.74
N LEU A 362 7.05 25.66 21.02
CA LEU A 362 8.28 26.34 21.39
C LEU A 362 8.79 25.98 22.80
N GLU A 363 7.91 25.62 23.76
CA GLU A 363 8.29 25.31 25.14
C GLU A 363 7.34 24.30 25.82
N GLY A 364 7.87 23.51 26.79
CA GLY A 364 7.09 22.80 27.82
C GLY A 364 6.57 21.40 27.46
N PHE A 365 6.71 20.94 26.21
CA PHE A 365 6.28 19.61 25.78
C PHE A 365 7.41 18.89 25.04
N GLU A 366 7.78 17.69 25.50
CA GLU A 366 8.77 16.85 24.82
C GLU A 366 8.15 16.26 23.55
N TYR A 367 8.42 16.91 22.42
CA TYR A 367 7.86 16.53 21.13
C TYR A 367 8.54 15.26 20.58
N PRO A 368 7.79 14.21 20.19
CA PRO A 368 8.36 13.02 19.59
C PRO A 368 9.13 13.35 18.30
N LYS A 369 10.34 12.79 18.13
CA LYS A 369 11.21 13.10 16.97
C LYS A 369 10.60 12.73 15.62
N ASP A 370 9.78 11.69 15.62
CA ASP A 370 9.01 11.18 14.48
C ASP A 370 7.63 11.85 14.36
N GLY A 371 7.26 12.71 15.29
CA GLY A 371 5.93 13.32 15.39
C GLY A 371 4.83 12.35 15.85
N LEU A 372 5.17 11.12 16.24
CA LEU A 372 4.21 10.10 16.65
C LEU A 372 4.10 10.05 18.17
N LEU A 373 2.94 10.47 18.69
CA LEU A 373 2.63 10.36 20.11
C LEU A 373 1.88 9.05 20.37
N MET A 374 2.61 8.07 20.91
CA MET A 374 2.03 6.83 21.43
C MET A 374 1.16 7.15 22.65
N LEU A 375 -0.14 6.86 22.57
CA LEU A 375 -1.02 6.92 23.74
C LEU A 375 -0.80 5.65 24.56
N ARG A 376 -0.25 5.82 25.76
CA ARG A 376 0.04 4.75 26.71
C ARG A 376 -0.56 5.11 28.06
N GLY A 377 -1.08 4.12 28.75
CA GLY A 377 -1.68 4.27 30.06
C GLY A 377 -2.95 3.45 30.17
N ILE A 378 -3.27 3.05 31.40
CA ILE A 378 -4.59 2.56 31.77
C ILE A 378 -5.36 3.82 32.17
N ILE A 379 -6.53 4.06 31.60
CA ILE A 379 -7.47 5.04 32.16
C ILE A 379 -7.99 4.37 33.44
N PRO A 380 -7.61 4.83 34.64
CA PRO A 380 -8.17 4.28 35.86
C PRO A 380 -9.69 4.50 35.85
N GLU A 381 -10.45 3.53 36.37
CA GLU A 381 -11.91 3.60 36.47
C GLU A 381 -12.40 4.73 37.39
N GLU A 382 -11.48 5.32 38.16
CA GLU A 382 -11.72 6.41 39.12
C GLU A 382 -11.42 7.78 38.49
N GLU A 383 -12.37 8.34 37.73
CA GLU A 383 -12.57 9.79 37.60
C GLU A 383 -14.05 10.17 37.75
#